data_AF-Q1CNY8-F1
#
_entry.id   AF-Q1CNY8-F1
#
_cell.length_a   1.000
_cell.length_b   1.000
_cell.length_c   1.000
_cell.angle_alpha   90.00
_cell.angle_beta   90.00
_cell.angle_gamma   90.00
#
_symmetry.space_group_name_H-M   'P 1'
#
loop_
_entity.id
_entity.type
_entity.pdbx_description
1 polymer ?
#
loop_
_entity_poly.entity_id
_entity_poly.type
_entity_poly.pdbx_seq_one_letter_code
_entity_poly.pdbx_strand_id
1 'polypeptide(L)'
;MGLPQPIVTQQMVIAELVKAGIDRDIATDLSYRYYRNELTYKDIEYLKENFDIKLEKVGATLQAEINKVEASLKSDIKDLDNKLDTVENNLNIKIDNVRNGLKSDIKDLDNKIDTVENNLNIKIDNVRNELKSDIKDLDNKIDTVENNLNIKIDNVRNELKSDIKDLDNKIDTVENNLNIKIDNVRNELKSDIKDLDNKIDTKFNELDNKIDVNKMELKSTLKLHNWMFGTIITISIGILLTLIFK
;
A
#
# COMPACT_ATOMS: atom_id res chain seq x y z
N MET A 1 -115.77 63.80 1.14
CA MET A 1 -116.43 62.49 0.98
C MET A 1 -115.64 61.49 1.80
N GLY A 2 -116.18 61.02 2.92
CA GLY A 2 -115.57 59.87 3.61
C GLY A 2 -115.70 58.65 2.71
N LEU A 3 -114.60 57.92 2.49
CA LEU A 3 -114.61 56.64 1.79
C LEU A 3 -115.66 55.71 2.46
N PRO A 4 -116.41 54.91 1.69
CA PRO A 4 -117.35 53.95 2.25
C PRO A 4 -116.56 53.01 3.17
N GLN A 5 -116.94 52.97 4.46
CA GLN A 5 -116.33 52.01 5.36
C GLN A 5 -116.79 50.60 4.95
N PRO A 6 -115.85 49.66 4.76
CA PRO A 6 -116.22 48.29 4.44
C PRO A 6 -117.11 47.72 5.55
N ILE A 7 -118.30 47.25 5.19
CA ILE A 7 -119.20 46.56 6.11
C ILE A 7 -118.53 45.23 6.44
N VAL A 8 -118.00 45.11 7.65
CA VAL A 8 -117.54 43.82 8.16
C VAL A 8 -118.79 42.94 8.29
N THR A 9 -118.72 41.68 7.85
CA THR A 9 -119.80 40.68 8.04
C THR A 9 -119.40 39.62 9.07
N GLN A 10 -120.39 38.94 9.68
CA GLN A 10 -120.14 37.84 10.63
C GLN A 10 -119.24 36.78 10.02
N GLN A 11 -119.50 36.41 8.77
CA GLN A 11 -118.67 35.46 8.06
C GLN A 11 -117.22 35.94 7.87
N MET A 12 -116.99 37.25 7.67
CA MET A 12 -115.65 37.83 7.61
C MET A 12 -114.93 37.74 8.96
N VAL A 13 -115.64 37.96 10.08
CA VAL A 13 -115.04 37.86 11.43
C VAL A 13 -114.75 36.40 11.80
N ILE A 14 -115.65 35.46 11.49
CA ILE A 14 -115.37 34.01 11.64
C ILE A 14 -114.14 33.64 10.81
N ALA A 15 -114.05 34.08 9.56
CA ALA A 15 -112.93 33.77 8.69
C ALA A 15 -111.59 34.31 9.26
N GLU A 16 -111.57 35.54 9.78
CA GLU A 16 -110.37 36.10 10.40
C GLU A 16 -110.01 35.42 11.73
N LEU A 17 -110.98 35.05 12.57
CA LEU A 17 -110.74 34.33 13.83
C LEU A 17 -110.22 32.90 13.59
N VAL A 18 -110.80 32.18 12.62
CA VAL A 18 -110.30 30.85 12.20
C VAL A 18 -108.92 30.95 11.58
N LYS A 19 -108.65 32.00 10.80
CA LYS A 19 -107.32 32.28 10.23
C LYS A 19 -106.29 32.62 11.30
N ALA A 20 -106.72 33.24 12.41
CA ALA A 20 -105.92 33.43 13.62
C ALA A 20 -105.76 32.13 14.47
N GLY A 21 -106.27 30.99 13.99
CA GLY A 21 -106.10 29.68 14.61
C GLY A 21 -107.08 29.39 15.75
N ILE A 22 -108.15 30.18 15.89
CA ILE A 22 -109.23 29.91 16.84
C ILE A 22 -110.08 28.78 16.27
N ASP A 23 -110.44 27.82 17.13
CA ASP A 23 -111.31 26.71 16.76
C ASP A 23 -112.61 27.23 16.13
N ARG A 24 -113.08 26.55 15.09
CA ARG A 24 -114.18 27.05 14.26
C ARG A 24 -115.48 27.26 15.05
N ASP A 25 -115.74 26.43 16.06
CA ASP A 25 -116.95 26.54 16.87
C ASP A 25 -116.85 27.75 17.81
N ILE A 26 -115.66 27.96 18.38
CA ILE A 26 -115.36 29.14 19.23
C ILE A 26 -115.37 30.43 18.38
N ALA A 27 -114.79 30.41 17.19
CA ALA A 27 -114.78 31.54 16.26
C ALA A 27 -116.19 31.94 15.80
N THR A 28 -117.07 30.95 15.63
CA THR A 28 -118.48 31.15 15.26
C THR A 28 -119.25 31.82 16.40
N ASP A 29 -119.09 31.36 17.64
CA ASP A 29 -119.72 31.95 18.83
C ASP A 29 -119.21 33.38 19.10
N LEU A 30 -117.89 33.60 19.08
CA LEU A 30 -117.29 34.92 19.26
C LEU A 30 -117.71 35.92 18.18
N SER A 31 -117.76 35.46 16.93
CA SER A 31 -118.23 36.30 15.84
C SER A 31 -119.71 36.63 15.99
N TYR A 32 -120.55 35.70 16.45
CA TYR A 32 -121.95 35.98 16.72
C TYR A 32 -122.10 37.05 17.81
N ARG A 33 -121.37 36.91 18.93
CA ARG A 33 -121.37 37.90 20.01
C ARG A 33 -120.84 39.27 19.58
N TYR A 34 -119.83 39.33 18.71
CA TYR A 34 -119.30 40.59 18.18
C TYR A 34 -120.35 41.40 17.40
N TYR A 35 -121.13 40.77 16.51
CA TYR A 35 -122.15 41.47 15.70
C TYR A 35 -123.36 41.95 16.50
N ARG A 36 -123.63 41.29 17.62
CA ARG A 36 -124.72 41.64 18.53
C ARG A 36 -124.30 42.67 19.58
N ASN A 37 -123.05 43.15 19.55
CA ASN A 37 -122.41 43.94 20.63
C ASN A 37 -122.47 43.23 22.00
N GLU A 38 -122.49 41.90 21.98
CA GLU A 38 -122.52 41.01 23.14
C GLU A 38 -121.13 40.41 23.43
N LEU A 39 -120.11 40.74 22.61
CA LEU A 39 -118.73 40.34 22.88
C LEU A 39 -118.21 41.12 24.09
N THR A 40 -117.87 40.39 25.14
CA THR A 40 -117.46 40.98 26.41
C THR A 40 -115.94 40.96 26.57
N TYR A 41 -115.44 41.80 27.48
CA TYR A 41 -114.04 41.75 27.91
C TYR A 41 -113.65 40.35 28.41
N LYS A 42 -114.56 39.64 29.08
CA LYS A 42 -114.33 38.27 29.58
C LYS A 42 -114.07 37.25 28.46
N ASP A 43 -114.74 37.42 27.31
CA ASP A 43 -114.52 36.53 26.15
C ASP A 43 -113.10 36.72 25.58
N ILE A 44 -112.61 37.97 25.54
CA ILE A 44 -111.25 38.30 25.09
C ILE A 44 -110.20 37.87 26.14
N GLU A 45 -110.51 38.05 27.43
CA GLU A 45 -109.69 37.62 28.56
C GLU A 45 -109.48 36.11 28.55
N TYR A 46 -110.54 35.33 28.32
CA TYR A 46 -110.45 33.87 28.20
C TYR A 46 -109.56 33.41 27.04
N LEU A 47 -109.70 34.04 25.86
CA LEU A 47 -108.83 33.75 24.71
C LEU A 47 -107.37 34.06 25.02
N LYS A 48 -107.11 35.23 25.62
CA LYS A 48 -105.77 35.67 26.00
C LYS A 48 -105.15 34.68 26.99
N GLU A 49 -105.86 34.31 28.04
CA GLU A 49 -105.40 33.32 29.03
C GLU A 49 -105.07 31.98 28.38
N ASN A 50 -105.93 31.49 27.47
CA ASN A 50 -105.67 30.21 26.78
C ASN A 50 -104.45 30.28 25.84
N PHE A 51 -104.25 31.40 25.14
CA PHE A 51 -103.05 31.63 24.33
C PHE A 51 -101.80 31.70 25.19
N ASP A 52 -101.83 32.46 26.30
CA ASP A 52 -100.71 32.60 27.24
C ASP A 52 -100.33 31.22 27.83
N ILE A 53 -101.31 30.40 28.24
CA ILE A 53 -101.09 29.03 28.74
C ILE A 53 -100.46 28.14 27.66
N LYS A 54 -100.94 28.19 26.41
CA LYS A 54 -100.35 27.39 25.31
C LYS A 54 -98.91 27.82 25.04
N LEU A 55 -98.64 29.12 25.04
CA LEU A 55 -97.29 29.68 24.89
C LEU A 55 -96.35 29.22 26.00
N GLU A 56 -96.81 29.28 27.25
CA GLU A 56 -96.06 28.79 28.40
C GLU A 56 -95.76 27.29 28.28
N LYS A 57 -96.76 26.47 27.89
CA LYS A 57 -96.57 25.04 27.67
C LYS A 57 -95.58 24.73 26.55
N VAL A 58 -95.64 25.47 25.44
CA VAL A 58 -94.67 25.35 24.33
C VAL A 58 -93.28 25.72 24.82
N GLY A 59 -93.13 26.83 25.54
CA GLY A 59 -91.85 27.26 26.13
C GLY A 59 -91.27 26.21 27.07
N ALA A 60 -92.08 25.66 27.97
CA ALA A 60 -91.68 24.60 28.89
C ALA A 60 -91.25 23.32 28.15
N THR A 61 -91.98 22.94 27.09
CA THR A 61 -91.66 21.76 26.28
C THR A 61 -90.33 21.94 25.54
N LEU A 62 -90.13 23.09 24.89
CA LEU A 62 -88.88 23.42 24.20
C LEU A 62 -87.70 23.46 25.18
N GLN A 63 -87.88 24.07 26.35
CA GLN A 63 -86.82 24.10 27.36
C GLN A 63 -86.45 22.69 27.83
N ALA A 64 -87.44 21.80 28.01
CA ALA A 64 -87.20 20.41 28.37
C ALA A 64 -86.44 19.64 27.26
N GLU A 65 -86.81 19.83 26.00
CA GLU A 65 -86.11 19.22 24.86
C GLU A 65 -84.67 19.74 24.71
N ILE A 66 -84.46 21.06 24.85
CA ILE A 66 -83.12 21.68 24.84
C ILE A 66 -82.25 21.09 25.96
N ASN A 67 -82.77 21.03 27.18
CA ASN A 67 -82.04 20.47 28.31
C ASN A 67 -81.69 18.99 28.09
N LYS A 68 -82.58 18.22 27.46
CA LYS A 68 -82.33 16.81 27.11
C LYS A 68 -81.24 16.67 26.06
N VAL A 69 -81.25 17.50 25.02
CA VAL A 69 -80.21 17.52 23.97
C VAL A 69 -78.88 17.95 24.56
N GLU A 70 -78.85 19.00 25.39
CA GLU A 70 -77.63 19.47 26.06
C GLU A 70 -77.03 18.37 26.97
N ALA A 71 -77.87 17.67 27.73
CA ALA A 71 -77.43 16.55 28.55
C ALA A 71 -76.85 15.40 27.71
N SER A 72 -77.49 15.06 26.58
CA SER A 72 -76.99 14.05 25.65
C SER A 72 -75.63 14.45 25.06
N LEU A 73 -75.51 15.67 24.55
CA LEU A 73 -74.26 16.17 23.96
C LEU A 73 -73.12 16.23 24.99
N LYS A 74 -73.40 16.64 26.23
CA LYS A 74 -72.41 16.60 27.31
C LYS A 74 -71.94 15.17 27.61
N SER A 75 -72.84 14.20 27.55
CA SER A 75 -72.48 12.78 27.72
C SER A 75 -71.62 12.29 26.56
N ASP A 76 -71.99 12.59 25.31
CA ASP A 76 -71.26 12.16 24.12
C ASP A 76 -69.85 12.78 24.08
N ILE A 77 -69.70 14.06 24.44
CA ILE A 77 -68.41 14.73 24.55
C ILE A 77 -67.53 14.04 25.60
N LYS A 78 -68.09 13.74 26.78
CA LYS A 78 -67.35 13.04 27.85
C LYS A 78 -66.89 11.64 27.40
N ASP A 79 -67.72 10.92 26.67
CA ASP A 79 -67.37 9.60 26.14
C ASP A 79 -66.28 9.68 25.06
N LEU A 80 -66.29 10.74 24.23
CA LEU A 80 -65.24 11.01 23.26
C LEU A 80 -63.91 11.37 23.94
N ASP A 81 -63.94 12.20 24.98
CA ASP A 81 -62.74 12.55 25.76
C ASP A 81 -62.12 11.29 26.38
N ASN A 82 -62.93 10.43 27.01
CA ASN A 82 -62.44 9.15 27.57
C ASN A 82 -61.82 8.24 26.49
N LYS A 83 -62.41 8.21 25.28
CA LYS A 83 -61.85 7.44 24.15
C LYS A 83 -60.54 8.05 23.65
N LEU A 84 -60.45 9.37 23.59
CA LEU A 84 -59.24 10.09 23.20
C LEU A 84 -58.10 9.78 24.17
N ASP A 85 -58.35 9.91 25.49
CA ASP A 85 -57.40 9.58 26.54
C ASP A 85 -56.91 8.13 26.45
N THR A 86 -57.84 7.20 26.17
CA THR A 86 -57.50 5.79 25.99
C THR A 86 -56.60 5.57 24.78
N VAL A 87 -56.89 6.23 23.65
CA VAL A 87 -56.07 6.13 22.44
C VAL A 87 -54.69 6.75 22.67
N GLU A 88 -54.61 7.91 23.30
CA GLU A 88 -53.34 8.59 23.62
C GLU A 88 -52.45 7.72 24.51
N ASN A 89 -53.01 7.17 25.60
CA ASN A 89 -52.28 6.28 26.49
C ASN A 89 -51.76 5.03 25.76
N ASN A 90 -52.59 4.41 24.92
CA ASN A 90 -52.18 3.25 24.12
C ASN A 90 -51.07 3.58 23.13
N LEU A 91 -51.11 4.76 22.49
CA LEU A 91 -50.07 5.21 21.58
C LEU A 91 -48.76 5.48 22.31
N ASN A 92 -48.81 6.15 23.46
CA ASN A 92 -47.63 6.39 24.31
C ASN A 92 -46.95 5.08 24.70
N ILE A 93 -47.72 4.09 25.16
CA ILE A 93 -47.19 2.74 25.49
C ILE A 93 -46.52 2.08 24.27
N LYS A 94 -47.15 2.15 23.09
CA LYS A 94 -46.57 1.59 21.86
C LYS A 94 -45.26 2.30 21.47
N ILE A 95 -45.23 3.63 21.57
CA ILE A 95 -44.02 4.43 21.29
C ILE A 95 -42.89 4.05 22.24
N ASP A 96 -43.17 3.91 23.54
CA ASP A 96 -42.17 3.54 24.53
C ASP A 96 -41.64 2.12 24.30
N ASN A 97 -42.50 1.17 23.97
CA ASN A 97 -42.09 -0.19 23.62
C ASN A 97 -41.17 -0.20 22.38
N VAL A 98 -41.50 0.55 21.32
CA VAL A 98 -40.64 0.68 20.13
C VAL A 98 -39.31 1.33 20.48
N ARG A 99 -39.32 2.43 21.24
CA ARG A 99 -38.08 3.11 21.68
C ARG A 99 -37.18 2.19 22.50
N ASN A 100 -37.74 1.43 23.42
CA ASN A 100 -36.99 0.49 24.26
C ASN A 100 -36.42 -0.67 23.44
N GLY A 101 -37.20 -1.20 22.49
CA GLY A 101 -36.72 -2.22 21.54
C GLY A 101 -35.54 -1.71 20.72
N LEU A 102 -35.67 -0.54 20.08
CA LEU A 102 -34.59 0.07 19.30
C LEU A 102 -33.34 0.35 20.14
N LYS A 103 -33.51 0.80 21.40
CA LYS A 103 -32.39 1.02 22.32
C LYS A 103 -31.65 -0.29 22.65
N SER A 104 -32.38 -1.40 22.78
CA SER A 104 -31.79 -2.73 22.97
C SER A 104 -31.04 -3.19 21.72
N ASP A 105 -31.65 -3.05 20.55
CA ASP A 105 -31.05 -3.45 19.28
C ASP A 105 -29.75 -2.69 18.99
N ILE A 106 -29.73 -1.37 19.27
CA ILE A 106 -28.53 -0.53 19.15
C ILE A 106 -27.43 -1.04 20.08
N LYS A 107 -27.75 -1.32 21.34
CA LYS A 107 -26.78 -1.84 22.31
C LYS A 107 -26.20 -3.20 21.88
N ASP A 108 -27.04 -4.09 21.33
CA ASP A 108 -26.60 -5.39 20.83
C ASP A 108 -25.71 -5.25 19.58
N LEU A 109 -25.99 -4.27 18.72
CA LEU A 109 -25.13 -3.93 17.58
C LEU A 109 -23.78 -3.37 18.03
N ASP A 110 -23.77 -2.45 19.00
CA ASP A 110 -22.53 -1.90 19.57
C ASP A 110 -21.64 -3.02 20.14
N ASN A 111 -22.22 -3.94 20.94
CA ASN A 111 -21.49 -5.09 21.47
C ASN A 111 -20.93 -6.01 20.37
N LYS A 112 -21.67 -6.20 19.27
CA LYS A 112 -21.20 -6.98 18.11
C LYS A 112 -20.06 -6.28 17.39
N ILE A 113 -20.13 -4.96 17.23
CA ILE A 113 -19.07 -4.14 16.63
C ILE A 113 -17.80 -4.25 17.48
N ASP A 114 -17.89 -4.04 18.79
CA ASP A 114 -16.77 -4.17 19.73
C ASP A 114 -16.12 -5.55 19.66
N THR A 115 -16.94 -6.61 19.58
CA THR A 115 -16.45 -7.99 19.46
C THR A 115 -15.69 -8.20 18.13
N VAL A 116 -16.21 -7.68 17.02
CA VAL A 116 -15.55 -7.77 15.71
C VAL A 116 -14.25 -6.99 15.70
N GLU A 117 -14.24 -5.77 16.24
CA GLU A 117 -13.05 -4.92 16.34
C GLU A 117 -11.94 -5.60 17.15
N ASN A 118 -12.26 -6.14 18.33
CA ASN A 118 -11.31 -6.87 19.15
C ASN A 118 -10.75 -8.11 18.45
N ASN A 119 -11.59 -8.88 17.77
CA ASN A 119 -11.14 -10.05 17.00
C ASN A 119 -10.23 -9.67 15.83
N LEU A 120 -10.51 -8.56 15.15
CA LEU A 120 -9.66 -8.05 14.07
C LEU A 120 -8.30 -7.57 14.61
N ASN A 121 -8.28 -6.84 15.71
CA ASN A 121 -7.05 -6.40 16.36
C ASN A 121 -6.16 -7.59 16.74
N ILE A 122 -6.72 -8.63 17.36
CA ILE A 122 -5.98 -9.86 17.70
C ILE A 122 -5.40 -10.53 16.44
N LYS A 123 -6.20 -10.64 15.36
CA LYS A 123 -5.72 -11.24 14.10
C LYS A 123 -4.59 -10.42 13.48
N ILE A 124 -4.72 -9.09 13.48
CA ILE A 124 -3.67 -8.19 12.95
C ILE A 124 -2.38 -8.36 13.75
N ASP A 125 -2.45 -8.42 15.08
CA ASP A 125 -1.28 -8.57 15.93
C ASP A 125 -0.61 -9.94 15.76
N ASN A 126 -1.39 -11.01 15.57
CA ASN A 126 -0.85 -12.33 15.26
C ASN A 126 -0.07 -12.31 13.93
N VAL A 127 -0.65 -11.77 12.85
CA VAL A 127 0.02 -11.65 11.54
C VAL A 127 1.29 -10.81 11.66
N ARG A 128 1.26 -9.68 12.40
CA ARG A 128 2.45 -8.85 12.63
C ARG A 128 3.56 -9.62 13.35
N ASN A 129 3.22 -10.42 14.34
CA ASN A 129 4.19 -11.22 15.09
C ASN A 129 4.78 -12.35 14.24
N GLU A 130 3.97 -13.04 13.45
CA GLU A 130 4.42 -14.06 12.48
C GLU A 130 5.39 -13.45 11.47
N LEU A 131 5.03 -12.34 10.82
CA LEU A 131 5.90 -11.65 9.87
C LEU A 131 7.22 -11.18 10.51
N LYS A 132 7.18 -10.71 11.76
CA LYS A 132 8.40 -10.32 12.49
C LYS A 132 9.32 -11.52 12.75
N SER A 133 8.75 -12.69 13.01
CA SER A 133 9.50 -13.94 13.15
C SER A 133 10.12 -14.37 11.83
N ASP A 134 9.34 -14.34 10.73
CA ASP A 134 9.81 -14.72 9.40
C ASP A 134 10.96 -13.82 8.93
N ILE A 135 10.87 -12.50 9.17
CA ILE A 135 11.94 -11.55 8.87
C ILE A 135 13.21 -11.91 9.64
N LYS A 136 13.10 -12.19 10.93
CA LYS A 136 14.26 -12.58 11.77
C LYS A 136 14.90 -13.88 11.27
N ASP A 137 14.10 -14.85 10.87
CA ASP A 137 14.60 -16.12 10.34
C ASP A 137 15.29 -15.93 8.97
N LEU A 138 14.80 -15.03 8.14
CA LEU A 138 15.45 -14.64 6.88
C LEU A 138 16.78 -13.93 7.13
N ASP A 139 16.84 -12.98 8.07
CA ASP A 139 18.07 -12.29 8.45
C ASP A 139 19.14 -13.30 8.91
N ASN A 140 18.78 -14.24 9.78
CA ASN A 140 19.71 -15.30 10.23
C ASN A 140 20.20 -16.19 9.08
N LYS A 141 19.34 -16.49 8.09
CA LYS A 141 19.73 -17.26 6.89
C LYS A 141 20.69 -16.47 6.01
N ILE A 142 20.46 -15.16 5.85
CA ILE A 142 21.34 -14.27 5.09
C ILE A 142 22.72 -14.23 5.76
N ASP A 143 22.78 -13.98 7.06
CA ASP A 143 24.03 -13.96 7.83
C ASP A 143 24.80 -15.28 7.71
N THR A 144 24.09 -16.41 7.76
CA THR A 144 24.69 -17.74 7.60
C THR A 144 25.29 -17.93 6.19
N VAL A 145 24.57 -17.51 5.15
CA VAL A 145 25.06 -17.59 3.77
C VAL A 145 26.27 -16.68 3.57
N GLU A 146 26.23 -15.45 4.08
CA GLU A 146 27.33 -14.49 4.00
C GLU A 146 28.60 -15.03 4.68
N ASN A 147 28.48 -15.55 5.90
CA ASN A 147 29.59 -16.17 6.61
C ASN A 147 30.18 -17.37 5.85
N ASN A 148 29.33 -18.25 5.31
CA ASN A 148 29.79 -19.39 4.51
C ASN A 148 30.52 -18.96 3.23
N LEU A 149 30.05 -17.89 2.56
CA LEU A 149 30.71 -17.33 1.39
C LEU A 149 32.07 -16.72 1.75
N ASN A 150 32.16 -15.96 2.85
CA ASN A 150 33.42 -15.40 3.32
C ASN A 150 34.46 -16.50 3.62
N ILE A 151 34.05 -17.58 4.32
CA ILE A 151 34.94 -18.73 4.57
C ILE A 151 35.43 -19.37 3.26
N LYS A 152 34.53 -19.57 2.28
CA LYS A 152 34.93 -20.14 0.97
C LYS A 152 35.90 -19.23 0.22
N ILE A 153 35.66 -17.92 0.25
CA ILE A 153 36.55 -16.93 -0.38
C ILE A 153 37.93 -16.98 0.28
N ASP A 154 38.00 -17.04 1.60
CA ASP A 154 39.28 -17.09 2.32
C ASP A 154 40.03 -18.40 2.07
N ASN A 155 39.32 -19.54 1.97
CA ASN A 155 39.93 -20.81 1.57
C ASN A 155 40.55 -20.72 0.16
N VAL A 156 39.81 -20.22 -0.83
CA VAL A 156 40.34 -20.03 -2.20
C VAL A 156 41.53 -19.07 -2.22
N ARG A 157 41.48 -17.98 -1.46
CA ARG A 157 42.62 -17.05 -1.34
C ARG A 157 43.86 -17.74 -0.76
N ASN A 158 43.70 -18.59 0.24
CA ASN A 158 44.79 -19.32 0.87
C ASN A 158 45.38 -20.39 -0.06
N GLU A 159 44.54 -21.12 -0.79
CA GLU A 159 44.97 -22.08 -1.81
C GLU A 159 45.78 -21.38 -2.91
N LEU A 160 45.26 -20.30 -3.49
CA LEU A 160 45.98 -19.52 -4.50
C LEU A 160 47.31 -18.97 -3.99
N LYS A 161 47.36 -18.51 -2.73
CA LYS A 161 48.62 -18.05 -2.11
C LYS A 161 49.64 -19.18 -1.97
N SER A 162 49.20 -20.40 -1.67
CA SER A 162 50.06 -21.58 -1.62
C SER A 162 50.58 -21.95 -3.01
N ASP A 163 49.69 -21.98 -4.00
CA ASP A 163 50.05 -22.29 -5.40
C ASP A 163 51.08 -21.30 -5.94
N ILE A 164 50.90 -20.00 -5.69
CA ILE A 164 51.87 -18.95 -6.07
C ILE A 164 53.23 -19.22 -5.42
N LYS A 165 53.26 -19.54 -4.12
CA LYS A 165 54.52 -19.84 -3.42
C LYS A 165 55.22 -21.08 -3.99
N ASP A 166 54.46 -22.11 -4.34
CA ASP A 166 55.02 -23.33 -4.96
C ASP A 166 55.55 -23.06 -6.37
N LEU A 167 54.90 -22.18 -7.14
CA LEU A 167 55.38 -21.67 -8.42
C LEU A 167 56.69 -20.89 -8.26
N ASP A 168 56.77 -19.97 -7.30
CA ASP A 168 57.98 -19.21 -7.00
C ASP A 168 59.16 -20.15 -6.66
N ASN A 169 58.94 -21.14 -5.78
CA ASN A 169 59.97 -22.14 -5.45
C ASN A 169 60.44 -22.96 -6.68
N LYS A 170 59.52 -23.30 -7.58
CA LYS A 170 59.86 -24.00 -8.84
C LYS A 170 60.69 -23.10 -9.77
N ILE A 171 60.35 -21.82 -9.87
CA ILE A 171 61.10 -20.83 -10.64
C ILE A 171 62.53 -20.71 -10.08
N ASP A 172 62.68 -20.52 -8.77
CA ASP A 172 63.99 -20.44 -8.10
C ASP A 172 64.84 -21.71 -8.35
N THR A 173 64.20 -22.88 -8.30
CA THR A 173 64.87 -24.16 -8.58
C THR A 173 65.35 -24.24 -10.03
N VAL A 174 64.52 -23.83 -10.99
CA VAL A 174 64.90 -23.79 -12.42
C VAL A 174 66.03 -22.80 -12.65
N GLU A 175 65.95 -21.60 -12.07
CA GLU A 175 66.99 -20.57 -12.15
C GLU A 175 68.34 -21.08 -11.62
N ASN A 176 68.36 -21.68 -10.44
CA ASN A 176 69.56 -22.28 -9.86
C ASN A 176 70.16 -23.39 -10.75
N ASN A 177 69.32 -24.28 -11.27
CA ASN A 177 69.77 -25.34 -12.17
C ASN A 177 70.36 -24.79 -13.48
N LEU A 178 69.77 -23.73 -14.03
CA LEU A 178 70.31 -23.04 -15.22
C LEU A 178 71.65 -22.38 -14.92
N ASN A 179 71.78 -21.69 -13.78
CA ASN A 179 73.04 -21.09 -13.35
C ASN A 179 74.16 -22.13 -13.23
N ILE A 180 73.89 -23.27 -12.59
CA ILE A 180 74.85 -24.39 -12.48
C ILE A 180 75.26 -24.91 -13.88
N LYS A 181 74.29 -25.13 -14.79
CA LYS A 181 74.59 -25.58 -16.15
C LYS A 181 75.44 -24.56 -16.92
N ILE A 182 75.14 -23.27 -16.79
CA ILE A 182 75.90 -22.18 -17.39
C ILE A 182 77.34 -22.19 -16.85
N ASP A 183 77.53 -22.34 -15.55
CA ASP A 183 78.87 -22.36 -14.94
C ASP A 183 79.68 -23.61 -15.35
N ASN A 184 79.03 -24.77 -15.47
CA ASN A 184 79.67 -25.97 -16.01
C ASN A 184 80.15 -25.76 -17.45
N VAL A 185 79.28 -25.25 -18.34
CA VAL A 185 79.64 -24.95 -19.73
C VAL A 185 80.76 -23.91 -19.80
N ARG A 186 80.73 -22.86 -18.96
CA ARG A 186 81.81 -21.87 -18.87
C ARG A 186 83.14 -22.51 -18.46
N ASN A 187 83.13 -23.44 -17.51
CA ASN A 187 84.33 -24.14 -17.04
C ASN A 187 84.90 -25.10 -18.10
N GLU A 188 84.03 -25.85 -18.80
CA GLU A 188 84.41 -26.70 -19.93
C GLU A 188 85.07 -25.88 -21.04
N LEU A 189 84.43 -24.80 -21.48
CA LEU A 189 84.98 -23.89 -22.50
C LEU A 189 86.32 -23.29 -22.05
N LYS A 190 86.47 -22.93 -20.77
CA LYS A 190 87.73 -22.42 -20.23
C LYS A 190 88.84 -23.48 -20.27
N SER A 191 88.52 -24.76 -20.04
CA SER A 191 89.45 -25.87 -20.17
C SER A 191 89.85 -26.09 -21.63
N ASP A 192 88.87 -26.13 -22.54
CA ASP A 192 89.10 -26.30 -23.98
C ASP A 192 90.00 -25.19 -24.54
N ILE A 193 89.78 -23.93 -24.13
CA ILE A 193 90.64 -22.79 -24.50
C ILE A 193 92.06 -23.00 -23.98
N LYS A 194 92.23 -23.41 -22.72
CA LYS A 194 93.56 -23.67 -22.14
C LYS A 194 94.30 -24.81 -22.86
N ASP A 195 93.60 -25.86 -23.24
CA ASP A 195 94.17 -26.98 -23.99
C ASP A 195 94.58 -26.56 -25.40
N LEU A 196 93.77 -25.69 -26.04
CA LEU A 196 94.12 -25.08 -27.33
C LEU A 196 95.36 -24.19 -27.21
N ASP A 197 95.44 -23.33 -26.18
CA ASP A 197 96.61 -22.49 -25.91
C ASP A 197 97.89 -23.34 -25.75
N ASN A 198 97.84 -24.39 -24.91
CA ASN A 198 98.98 -25.31 -24.73
C ASN A 198 99.42 -25.98 -26.04
N LYS A 199 98.45 -26.34 -26.90
CA LYS A 199 98.72 -26.96 -28.20
C LYS A 199 99.35 -25.96 -29.18
N ILE A 200 98.89 -24.71 -29.16
CA ILE A 200 99.48 -23.62 -29.93
C ILE A 200 100.92 -23.37 -29.49
N ASP A 201 101.16 -23.24 -28.18
CA ASP A 201 102.52 -23.06 -27.61
C ASP A 201 103.45 -24.20 -28.03
N THR A 202 102.98 -25.45 -27.96
CA THR A 202 103.75 -26.62 -28.39
C THR A 202 104.10 -26.55 -29.88
N LYS A 203 103.14 -26.16 -30.74
CA LYS A 203 103.38 -26.03 -32.19
C LYS A 203 104.30 -24.87 -32.53
N PHE A 204 104.22 -23.76 -31.81
CA PHE A 204 105.19 -22.65 -31.93
C PHE A 204 106.60 -23.11 -31.54
N ASN A 205 106.76 -23.79 -30.41
CA ASN A 205 108.06 -24.34 -30.01
C ASN A 205 108.63 -25.35 -31.03
N GLU A 206 107.80 -26.25 -31.58
CA GLU A 206 108.21 -27.15 -32.66
C GLU A 206 108.67 -26.37 -33.92
N LEU A 207 107.99 -25.29 -34.26
CA LEU A 207 108.32 -24.44 -35.40
C LEU A 207 109.64 -23.69 -35.16
N ASP A 208 109.82 -23.09 -34.00
CA ASP A 208 111.06 -22.40 -33.60
C ASP A 208 112.26 -23.36 -33.67
N ASN A 209 112.11 -24.57 -33.12
CA ASN A 209 113.15 -25.61 -33.22
C ASN A 209 113.48 -25.97 -34.68
N LYS A 210 112.48 -26.12 -35.56
CA LYS A 210 112.71 -26.37 -37.00
C LYS A 210 113.42 -25.20 -37.67
N ILE A 211 113.06 -23.96 -37.33
CA ILE A 211 113.72 -22.76 -37.84
C ILE A 211 115.18 -22.72 -37.40
N ASP A 212 115.47 -23.03 -36.14
CA ASP A 212 116.83 -23.09 -35.60
C ASP A 212 117.68 -24.17 -36.28
N VAL A 213 117.14 -25.37 -36.47
CA VAL A 213 117.79 -26.44 -37.23
C VAL A 213 118.08 -26.00 -38.67
N ASN A 214 117.08 -25.46 -39.38
CA ASN A 214 117.26 -24.98 -40.75
C ASN A 214 118.30 -23.85 -40.84
N LYS A 215 118.35 -22.96 -39.84
CA LYS A 215 119.35 -21.89 -39.74
C LYS A 215 120.75 -22.44 -39.49
N MET A 216 120.89 -23.48 -38.65
CA MET A 216 122.16 -24.19 -38.43
C MET A 216 122.63 -24.89 -39.71
N GLU A 217 121.74 -25.60 -40.40
CA GLU A 217 122.02 -26.23 -41.69
C GLU A 217 122.47 -25.20 -42.72
N LEU A 218 121.72 -24.10 -42.91
CA LEU A 218 122.11 -23.01 -43.82
C LEU A 218 123.47 -22.40 -43.46
N LYS A 219 123.75 -22.17 -42.17
CA LYS A 219 125.04 -21.64 -41.74
C LYS A 219 126.17 -22.63 -42.01
N SER A 220 125.93 -23.93 -41.83
CA SER A 220 126.90 -24.98 -42.11
C SER A 220 127.19 -25.12 -43.61
N THR A 221 126.15 -25.05 -44.46
CA THR A 221 126.31 -25.08 -45.92
C THR A 221 127.03 -23.84 -46.43
N LEU A 222 126.71 -22.64 -45.91
CA LEU A 222 127.45 -21.42 -46.23
C LEU A 222 128.91 -21.49 -45.80
N LYS A 223 129.22 -22.05 -44.61
CA LYS A 223 130.60 -22.28 -44.18
C LYS A 223 131.34 -23.23 -45.12
N LEU A 224 130.71 -24.32 -45.55
CA LEU A 224 131.28 -25.27 -46.50
C LEU A 224 131.53 -24.58 -47.86
N HIS A 225 130.58 -23.82 -48.38
CA HIS A 225 130.75 -23.06 -49.61
C HIS A 225 131.87 -22.02 -49.48
N ASN A 226 131.94 -21.28 -48.38
CA ASN A 226 133.03 -20.34 -48.11
C ASN A 226 134.39 -21.04 -48.04
N TRP A 227 134.46 -22.23 -47.41
CA TRP A 227 135.66 -23.05 -47.38
C TRP A 227 136.05 -23.52 -48.79
N MET A 228 135.10 -24.04 -49.58
CA MET A 228 135.32 -24.43 -50.98
C MET A 228 135.81 -23.26 -51.83
N PHE A 229 135.15 -22.09 -51.77
CA PHE A 229 135.59 -20.88 -52.47
C PHE A 229 137.00 -20.47 -52.04
N GLY A 230 137.32 -20.55 -50.75
CA GLY A 230 138.67 -20.30 -50.24
C GLY A 230 139.72 -21.25 -50.84
N THR A 231 139.42 -22.55 -50.94
CA THR A 231 140.31 -23.53 -51.59
C THR A 231 140.46 -23.29 -53.09
N ILE A 232 139.36 -22.95 -53.78
CA ILE A 232 139.36 -22.62 -55.21
C ILE A 232 140.20 -21.36 -55.46
N ILE A 233 140.05 -20.32 -54.64
CA ILE A 233 140.85 -19.09 -54.72
C ILE A 233 142.33 -19.38 -54.46
N THR A 234 142.69 -20.17 -53.44
CA THR A 234 144.10 -20.51 -53.15
C THR A 234 144.74 -21.36 -54.24
N ILE A 235 144.03 -22.35 -54.80
CA ILE A 235 144.50 -23.12 -55.96
C ILE A 235 144.68 -22.19 -57.17
N SER A 236 143.73 -21.28 -57.42
CA SER A 236 143.78 -20.35 -58.56
C SER A 236 144.96 -19.37 -58.45
N ILE A 237 145.22 -18.82 -57.26
CA ILE A 237 146.39 -17.96 -56.98
C ILE A 237 147.70 -18.76 -57.08
N GLY A 238 147.73 -19.98 -56.53
CA GLY A 238 148.91 -20.86 -56.60
C GLY A 238 149.31 -21.20 -58.03
N ILE A 239 148.32 -21.53 -58.89
CA ILE A 239 148.54 -21.73 -60.33
C ILE A 239 149.06 -20.43 -60.97
N LEU A 240 148.46 -19.27 -60.67
CA LEU A 240 148.88 -17.97 -61.20
C LEU A 240 150.33 -17.61 -60.81
N LEU A 241 150.72 -17.80 -59.54
CA LEU A 241 152.09 -17.57 -59.07
C LEU A 241 153.09 -18.54 -59.72
N THR A 242 152.72 -19.81 -59.88
CA THR A 242 153.56 -20.80 -60.57
C THR A 242 153.75 -20.45 -62.05
N LEU A 243 152.76 -19.82 -62.68
CA LEU A 243 152.85 -19.31 -64.05
C LEU A 243 153.64 -18.00 -64.16
N ILE A 244 153.65 -17.15 -63.12
CA ILE A 244 154.37 -15.85 -63.12
C ILE A 244 155.86 -15.99 -62.77
N PHE A 245 156.24 -16.96 -61.93
CA PHE A 245 157.63 -17.16 -61.47
C PHE A 245 158.36 -18.31 -62.20
N LYS A 246 157.90 -18.66 -63.40
CA LYS A 246 158.49 -19.63 -64.33
C LYS A 246 158.71 -18.98 -65.68
#